data_AF-A0A2E7D2F5-F1
#
_entry.id   AF-A0A2E7D2F5-F1
#
_cell.length_a   1.000
_cell.length_b   1.000
_cell.length_c   1.000
_cell.angle_alpha   90.00
_cell.angle_beta   90.00
_cell.angle_gamma   90.00
#
_symmetry.space_group_name_H-M   'P 1'
#
loop_
_entity.id
_entity.type
_entity.pdbx_description
1 polymer ?
#
loop_
_entity_poly.entity_id
_entity_poly.type
_entity_poly.pdbx_seq_one_letter_code
_entity_poly.pdbx_strand_id
1 'polypeptide(L)'
;MLDIAANTIVENSGQAATTATISRSNADTSLPLVVTLTNGDPSEIGIPNTVTIPADQFSTTFDIDAVDDNLVDGNQTVSITAMATGFNATTDSLDVSDFETLALNIAAVQILEAGGVTTATVTRTDITVTILNDNSTQATSPATIVISDGDATSAAFQISAVIDAADDGNQTVNLTARATGYVDANDSVLVIDDDSAGIQIAETSNSTEVTESGFR
;
A
#
# COMPACT_ATOMS: atom_id res chain seq x y z
N MET A 1 27.05 20.95 -14.72
CA MET A 1 25.96 20.07 -15.16
C MET A 1 25.51 19.30 -13.94
N LEU A 2 24.22 19.34 -13.66
CA LEU A 2 23.55 18.48 -12.70
C LEU A 2 22.93 17.33 -13.50
N ASP A 3 23.05 16.11 -12.98
CA ASP A 3 22.58 14.89 -13.62
C ASP A 3 22.02 13.94 -12.55
N ILE A 4 20.71 13.73 -12.54
CA ILE A 4 20.01 12.84 -11.60
C ILE A 4 20.01 11.42 -12.16
N ALA A 5 20.46 10.43 -11.36
CA ALA A 5 20.68 9.06 -11.82
C ALA A 5 19.37 8.33 -12.20
N ALA A 6 18.35 8.43 -11.33
CA ALA A 6 16.99 8.01 -11.62
C ALA A 6 16.09 9.23 -11.54
N ASN A 7 15.49 9.61 -12.67
CA ASN A 7 14.61 10.78 -12.79
C ASN A 7 13.17 10.51 -12.34
N THR A 8 12.90 9.33 -11.76
CA THR A 8 11.63 9.00 -11.12
C THR A 8 11.91 8.21 -9.84
N ILE A 9 11.26 8.61 -8.75
CA ILE A 9 11.24 7.90 -7.46
C ILE A 9 9.79 7.78 -6.95
N VAL A 10 9.58 6.98 -5.91
CA VAL A 10 8.32 6.94 -5.14
C VAL A 10 8.57 7.62 -3.80
N GLU A 11 7.63 8.43 -3.31
CA GLU A 11 7.83 9.23 -2.08
C GLU A 11 8.15 8.37 -0.83
N ASN A 12 7.65 7.14 -0.79
CA ASN A 12 7.94 6.19 0.29
C ASN A 12 9.33 5.51 0.21
N SER A 13 10.18 5.90 -0.75
CA SER A 13 11.51 5.30 -0.93
C SER A 13 12.51 5.70 0.16
N GLY A 14 12.23 6.76 0.92
CA GLY A 14 13.04 7.24 2.04
C GLY A 14 14.42 7.76 1.65
N GLN A 15 15.41 7.57 2.52
CA GLN A 15 16.76 8.11 2.34
C GLN A 15 17.48 7.53 1.12
N ALA A 16 18.23 8.38 0.42
CA ALA A 16 18.99 8.04 -0.78
C ALA A 16 18.14 7.29 -1.83
N ALA A 17 16.89 7.70 -2.01
CA ALA A 17 15.97 7.19 -3.02
C ALA A 17 16.55 7.29 -4.43
N THR A 18 17.36 8.32 -4.68
CA THR A 18 18.21 8.43 -5.86
C THR A 18 19.47 9.22 -5.53
N THR A 19 20.36 9.39 -6.51
CA THR A 19 21.58 10.21 -6.38
C THR A 19 21.66 11.20 -7.53
N ALA A 20 22.38 12.29 -7.31
CA ALA A 20 22.72 13.23 -8.36
C ALA A 20 24.22 13.49 -8.44
N THR A 21 24.71 13.64 -9.66
CA THR A 21 26.09 14.00 -9.95
C THR A 21 26.15 15.47 -10.34
N ILE A 22 26.98 16.25 -9.65
CA ILE A 22 27.31 17.62 -10.05
C ILE A 22 28.70 17.65 -10.66
N SER A 23 28.80 18.18 -11.87
CA SER A 23 30.06 18.29 -12.63
C SER A 23 30.36 19.75 -12.99
N ARG A 24 31.60 20.18 -12.76
CA ARG A 24 32.09 21.50 -13.20
C ARG A 24 32.67 21.43 -14.61
N SER A 25 32.51 22.50 -15.38
CA SER A 25 32.89 22.55 -16.80
C SER A 25 34.22 23.24 -17.09
N ASN A 26 34.87 23.81 -16.08
CA ASN A 26 36.14 24.53 -16.24
C ASN A 26 37.34 23.56 -16.15
N ALA A 27 38.45 23.94 -16.78
CA ALA A 27 39.69 23.15 -16.76
C ALA A 27 40.48 23.25 -15.45
N ASP A 28 40.36 24.37 -14.72
CA ASP A 28 41.13 24.60 -13.49
C ASP A 28 40.53 23.86 -12.30
N THR A 29 41.20 22.79 -11.85
CA THR A 29 40.84 21.94 -10.70
C THR A 29 41.54 22.29 -9.40
N SER A 30 42.39 23.31 -9.38
CA SER A 30 43.30 23.53 -8.25
C SER A 30 42.61 23.87 -6.92
N LEU A 31 41.37 24.35 -6.95
CA LEU A 31 40.58 24.72 -5.78
C LEU A 31 39.26 23.96 -5.72
N PRO A 32 38.74 23.69 -4.50
CA PRO A 32 37.41 23.13 -4.35
C PRO A 32 36.35 24.12 -4.85
N LEU A 33 35.27 23.59 -5.43
CA LEU A 33 34.11 24.36 -5.87
C LEU A 33 32.91 24.04 -4.98
N VAL A 34 32.47 25.02 -4.20
CA VAL A 34 31.21 24.92 -3.44
C VAL A 34 30.06 25.28 -4.37
N VAL A 35 29.09 24.38 -4.46
CA VAL A 35 27.88 24.52 -5.26
C VAL A 35 26.69 24.64 -4.30
N THR A 36 25.89 25.69 -4.45
CA THR A 36 24.63 25.85 -3.74
C THR A 36 23.52 25.15 -4.52
N LEU A 37 22.70 24.37 -3.82
CA LEU A 37 21.56 23.65 -4.37
C LEU A 37 20.28 24.31 -3.89
N THR A 38 19.31 24.46 -4.80
CA THR A 38 17.95 24.92 -4.49
C THR A 38 16.98 23.82 -4.86
N ASN A 39 16.18 23.40 -3.89
CA ASN A 39 15.06 22.48 -4.09
C ASN A 39 13.79 23.27 -4.42
N GLY A 40 13.14 22.93 -5.53
CA GLY A 40 11.86 23.50 -5.94
C GLY A 40 10.69 23.05 -5.09
N ASP A 41 10.79 21.88 -4.44
CA ASP A 41 9.74 21.34 -3.59
C ASP A 41 10.28 20.52 -2.40
N PRO A 42 10.41 21.13 -1.21
CA PRO A 42 10.86 20.44 0.00
C PRO A 42 9.82 19.54 0.68
N SER A 43 8.54 19.53 0.26
CA SER A 43 7.60 18.50 0.75
C SER A 43 7.87 17.14 0.14
N GLU A 44 8.42 17.11 -1.08
CA GLU A 44 8.60 15.88 -1.87
C GLU A 44 9.99 15.24 -1.73
N ILE A 45 11.03 16.07 -1.64
CA ILE A 45 12.42 15.59 -1.59
C ILE A 45 13.31 16.33 -0.59
N GLY A 46 14.29 15.61 -0.06
CA GLY A 46 15.38 16.16 0.75
C GLY A 46 16.70 16.18 -0.04
N ILE A 47 17.39 17.32 -0.02
CA ILE A 47 18.76 17.47 -0.56
C ILE A 47 19.61 18.34 0.37
N PRO A 48 20.96 18.20 0.36
CA PRO A 48 21.82 19.15 1.07
C PRO A 48 21.76 20.54 0.43
N ASN A 49 21.81 21.61 1.24
CA ASN A 49 21.82 22.99 0.74
C ASN A 49 23.07 23.33 -0.10
N THR A 50 24.17 22.62 0.15
CA THR A 50 25.44 22.81 -0.57
C THR A 50 26.14 21.48 -0.77
N VAL A 51 26.83 21.35 -1.89
CA VAL A 51 27.73 20.23 -2.18
C VAL A 51 29.08 20.79 -2.64
N THR A 52 30.19 20.14 -2.28
CA THR A 52 31.54 20.60 -2.64
C THR A 52 32.19 19.64 -3.59
N ILE A 53 32.51 20.09 -4.80
CA ILE A 53 33.43 19.36 -5.68
C ILE A 53 34.85 19.63 -5.12
N PRO A 54 35.58 18.61 -4.63
CA PRO A 54 36.90 18.82 -4.04
C PRO A 54 37.92 19.37 -5.04
N ALA A 55 39.04 19.89 -4.53
CA ALA A 55 40.20 20.19 -5.37
C ALA A 55 40.63 18.91 -6.12
N ASP A 56 41.16 19.10 -7.32
CA ASP A 56 41.62 18.05 -8.23
C ASP A 56 40.53 17.07 -8.70
N GLN A 57 39.24 17.37 -8.45
CA GLN A 57 38.10 16.60 -8.92
C GLN A 57 37.27 17.37 -9.95
N PHE A 58 36.60 16.66 -10.86
CA PHE A 58 35.67 17.25 -11.82
C PHE A 58 34.21 17.18 -11.37
N SER A 59 33.89 16.25 -10.48
CA SER A 59 32.53 16.01 -10.03
C SER A 59 32.49 15.51 -8.60
N THR A 60 31.30 15.51 -8.04
CA THR A 60 30.96 14.82 -6.80
C THR A 60 29.49 14.40 -6.88
N THR A 61 29.09 13.49 -6.00
CA THR A 61 27.73 12.99 -5.90
C THR A 61 27.12 13.40 -4.57
N PHE A 62 25.79 13.53 -4.55
CA PHE A 62 25.02 13.67 -3.33
C PHE A 62 23.73 12.86 -3.43
N ASP A 63 23.20 12.47 -2.28
CA ASP A 63 21.96 11.71 -2.17
C ASP A 63 20.76 12.65 -2.27
N ILE A 64 19.68 12.14 -2.85
CA ILE A 64 18.36 12.76 -2.85
C ILE A 64 17.45 11.81 -2.07
N ASP A 65 16.92 12.32 -0.96
CA ASP A 65 15.96 11.61 -0.12
C ASP A 65 14.54 11.84 -0.66
N ALA A 66 13.71 10.81 -0.63
CA ALA A 66 12.26 10.96 -0.79
C ALA A 66 11.64 11.35 0.56
N VAL A 67 10.66 12.24 0.54
CA VAL A 67 9.89 12.63 1.72
C VAL A 67 8.50 12.07 1.57
N ASP A 68 8.18 11.08 2.40
CA ASP A 68 6.88 10.41 2.46
C ASP A 68 5.93 11.23 3.33
N ASP A 69 4.79 11.65 2.78
CA ASP A 69 3.79 12.37 3.55
C ASP A 69 2.49 11.56 3.80
N ASN A 70 1.35 12.22 3.99
CA ASN A 70 0.07 11.54 4.19
C ASN A 70 -1.04 12.22 3.37
N LEU A 71 -0.71 12.89 2.29
CA LEU A 71 -1.61 13.62 1.43
C LEU A 71 -1.59 12.96 0.07
N VAL A 72 -2.75 12.50 -0.39
CA VAL A 72 -2.90 12.20 -1.81
C VAL A 72 -2.94 13.52 -2.55
N ASP A 73 -1.79 13.94 -3.04
CA ASP A 73 -1.62 15.16 -3.82
C ASP A 73 -1.20 14.89 -5.27
N GLY A 74 -0.89 13.62 -5.56
CA GLY A 74 -0.61 13.09 -6.89
C GLY A 74 0.83 13.36 -7.32
N ASN A 75 1.29 12.66 -8.37
CA ASN A 75 2.68 12.75 -8.79
C ASN A 75 3.15 14.20 -9.04
N GLN A 76 4.25 14.58 -8.39
CA GLN A 76 4.87 15.89 -8.50
C GLN A 76 6.17 15.87 -9.31
N THR A 77 6.49 16.97 -9.98
CA THR A 77 7.79 17.15 -10.66
C THR A 77 8.59 18.23 -9.93
N VAL A 78 9.70 17.83 -9.32
CA VAL A 78 10.55 18.71 -8.52
C VAL A 78 11.76 19.18 -9.34
N SER A 79 11.98 20.49 -9.39
CA SER A 79 13.19 21.05 -10.02
C SER A 79 14.32 21.24 -9.01
N ILE A 80 15.52 20.76 -9.33
CA ILE A 80 16.73 21.00 -8.54
C ILE A 80 17.64 21.94 -9.33
N THR A 81 18.02 23.07 -8.74
CA THR A 81 18.91 24.05 -9.36
C THR A 81 20.25 24.12 -8.64
N ALA A 82 21.34 23.99 -9.39
CA ALA A 82 22.69 24.09 -8.88
C ALA A 82 23.39 25.37 -9.37
N MET A 83 23.98 26.12 -8.44
CA MET A 83 24.62 27.42 -8.68
C MET A 83 26.01 27.51 -8.03
N ALA A 84 26.97 28.09 -8.73
CA ALA A 84 28.28 28.43 -8.20
C ALA A 84 28.82 29.70 -8.85
N THR A 85 29.58 30.50 -8.11
CA THR A 85 30.14 31.77 -8.59
C THR A 85 31.04 31.55 -9.82
N GLY A 86 30.80 32.30 -10.89
CA GLY A 86 31.54 32.18 -12.14
C GLY A 86 31.07 31.06 -13.07
N PHE A 87 30.00 30.34 -12.71
CA PHE A 87 29.35 29.33 -13.55
C PHE A 87 27.92 29.73 -13.86
N ASN A 88 27.41 29.27 -15.00
CA ASN A 88 25.98 29.34 -15.27
C ASN A 88 25.25 28.34 -14.37
N ALA A 89 24.07 28.72 -13.90
CA ALA A 89 23.18 27.81 -13.19
C ALA A 89 22.78 26.64 -14.10
N THR A 90 22.57 25.47 -13.51
CA THR A 90 22.06 24.28 -14.19
C THR A 90 20.88 23.75 -13.38
N THR A 91 19.89 23.23 -14.07
CA THR A 91 18.68 22.66 -13.46
C THR A 91 18.46 21.26 -14.02
N ASP A 92 17.97 20.37 -13.18
CA ASP A 92 17.46 19.05 -13.55
C ASP A 92 16.13 18.81 -12.81
N SER A 93 15.32 17.87 -13.27
CA SER A 93 14.00 17.57 -12.71
C SER A 93 13.86 16.12 -12.29
N LEU A 94 13.15 15.89 -11.19
CA LEU A 94 12.85 14.59 -10.62
C LEU A 94 11.33 14.44 -10.49
N ASP A 95 10.78 13.37 -11.06
CA ASP A 95 9.38 13.02 -10.85
C ASP A 95 9.26 12.17 -9.57
N VAL A 96 8.36 12.57 -8.68
CA VAL A 96 8.04 11.86 -7.43
C VAL A 96 6.63 11.29 -7.57
N SER A 97 6.50 9.98 -7.40
CA SER A 97 5.20 9.31 -7.46
C SER A 97 4.58 9.22 -6.07
N ASP A 98 3.33 9.64 -6.00
CA ASP A 98 2.43 9.63 -4.83
C ASP A 98 2.20 8.20 -4.32
N PHE A 99 2.21 8.01 -3.00
CA PHE A 99 2.12 6.71 -2.35
C PHE A 99 1.41 6.77 -0.99
N GLU A 100 0.09 6.73 -1.02
CA GLU A 100 -0.69 6.53 0.19
C GLU A 100 -1.22 5.11 0.33
N THR A 101 -1.20 4.56 1.55
CA THR A 101 -1.79 3.25 1.85
C THR A 101 -3.06 3.39 2.68
N LEU A 102 -4.00 2.48 2.46
CA LEU A 102 -5.07 2.20 3.42
C LEU A 102 -4.62 1.09 4.38
N ALA A 103 -5.28 1.00 5.55
CA ALA A 103 -5.18 -0.19 6.40
C ALA A 103 -6.58 -0.69 6.75
N LEU A 104 -6.91 -1.91 6.32
CA LEU A 104 -8.13 -2.63 6.67
C LEU A 104 -7.83 -3.60 7.80
N ASN A 105 -8.65 -3.58 8.85
CA ASN A 105 -8.54 -4.52 9.96
C ASN A 105 -9.90 -5.13 10.29
N ILE A 106 -10.00 -6.45 10.19
CA ILE A 106 -11.11 -7.27 10.64
C ILE A 106 -10.79 -7.80 12.04
N ALA A 107 -11.69 -7.57 13.00
CA ALA A 107 -11.42 -7.82 14.42
C ALA A 107 -11.30 -9.32 14.77
N ALA A 108 -11.91 -10.20 13.98
CA ALA A 108 -11.90 -11.64 14.20
C ALA A 108 -11.44 -12.35 12.92
N VAL A 109 -10.50 -13.26 13.07
CA VAL A 109 -9.96 -14.08 11.97
C VAL A 109 -10.95 -15.16 11.49
N GLN A 110 -11.94 -15.50 12.31
CA GLN A 110 -12.98 -16.48 11.98
C GLN A 110 -14.31 -16.13 12.64
N ILE A 111 -15.40 -16.48 11.97
CA ILE A 111 -16.78 -16.41 12.45
C ILE A 111 -17.50 -17.73 12.14
N LEU A 112 -18.53 -18.07 12.92
CA LEU A 112 -19.38 -19.22 12.62
C LEU A 112 -20.41 -18.86 11.55
N GLU A 113 -20.73 -19.79 10.67
CA GLU A 113 -21.82 -19.63 9.71
C GLU A 113 -23.17 -19.41 10.40
N ALA A 114 -23.40 -20.03 11.56
CA ALA A 114 -24.53 -19.88 12.49
C ALA A 114 -24.81 -18.44 13.02
N GLY A 115 -24.86 -17.44 12.15
CA GLY A 115 -25.09 -16.04 12.48
C GLY A 115 -23.89 -15.34 13.09
N GLY A 116 -22.67 -15.82 12.85
CA GLY A 116 -21.45 -15.18 13.31
C GLY A 116 -21.29 -13.77 12.75
N VAL A 117 -20.82 -12.86 13.59
CA VAL A 117 -20.58 -11.46 13.23
C VAL A 117 -19.21 -11.04 13.72
N THR A 118 -18.50 -10.28 12.90
CA THR A 118 -17.31 -9.53 13.30
C THR A 118 -17.45 -8.08 12.85
N THR A 119 -16.52 -7.24 13.28
CA THR A 119 -16.43 -5.85 12.85
C THR A 119 -15.12 -5.61 12.14
N ALA A 120 -15.12 -4.64 11.23
CA ALA A 120 -13.91 -4.17 10.59
C ALA A 120 -13.82 -2.64 10.63
N THR A 121 -12.59 -2.14 10.48
CA THR A 121 -12.28 -0.71 10.40
C THR A 121 -11.30 -0.46 9.26
N VAL A 122 -11.38 0.72 8.66
CA VAL A 122 -10.35 1.22 7.73
C VAL A 122 -9.69 2.44 8.34
N THR A 123 -8.35 2.48 8.37
CA THR A 123 -7.58 3.61 8.91
C THR A 123 -7.14 4.52 7.77
N ARG A 124 -7.65 5.75 7.77
CA ARG A 124 -7.25 6.93 6.98
C ARG A 124 -8.04 8.16 7.48
N THR A 125 -7.90 9.33 6.85
CA THR A 125 -8.65 10.56 7.18
C THR A 125 -9.47 11.07 6.01
N ASP A 126 -10.66 11.60 6.30
CA ASP A 126 -11.57 12.33 5.37
C ASP A 126 -11.75 11.71 3.97
N ILE A 127 -12.24 10.46 3.91
CA ILE A 127 -12.34 9.73 2.65
C ILE A 127 -13.53 8.78 2.59
N THR A 128 -14.07 8.61 1.37
CA THR A 128 -15.00 7.52 1.05
C THR A 128 -14.23 6.31 0.52
N VAL A 129 -14.42 5.15 1.13
CA VAL A 129 -13.74 3.90 0.76
C VAL A 129 -14.77 2.92 0.20
N THR A 130 -14.45 2.32 -0.95
CA THR A 130 -15.20 1.19 -1.51
C THR A 130 -14.68 -0.10 -0.88
N ILE A 131 -15.58 -0.96 -0.41
CA ILE A 131 -15.26 -2.30 0.08
C ILE A 131 -15.70 -3.30 -0.98
N LEU A 132 -14.74 -4.04 -1.52
CA LEU A 132 -14.99 -5.17 -2.39
C LEU A 132 -15.02 -6.43 -1.54
N ASN A 133 -16.03 -7.26 -1.78
CA ASN A 133 -16.20 -8.56 -1.13
C ASN A 133 -16.19 -9.63 -2.23
N ASP A 134 -15.26 -10.57 -2.15
CA ASP A 134 -15.08 -11.60 -3.17
C ASP A 134 -16.11 -12.75 -3.06
N ASN A 135 -16.78 -12.88 -1.92
CA ASN A 135 -17.69 -13.98 -1.63
C ASN A 135 -18.86 -13.52 -0.75
N SER A 136 -19.75 -12.72 -1.36
CA SER A 136 -20.96 -12.22 -0.69
C SER A 136 -21.99 -13.30 -0.35
N THR A 137 -21.84 -14.52 -0.88
CA THR A 137 -22.69 -15.66 -0.50
C THR A 137 -22.27 -16.26 0.83
N GLN A 138 -21.04 -16.05 1.29
CA GLN A 138 -20.56 -16.54 2.58
C GLN A 138 -20.61 -15.49 3.70
N ALA A 139 -20.28 -14.24 3.40
CA ALA A 139 -20.39 -13.15 4.35
C ALA A 139 -20.77 -11.83 3.66
N THR A 140 -21.58 -11.01 4.32
CA THR A 140 -21.97 -9.69 3.84
C THR A 140 -21.13 -8.59 4.48
N SER A 141 -20.89 -7.52 3.73
CA SER A 141 -20.25 -6.27 4.19
C SER A 141 -20.90 -5.08 3.47
N PRO A 142 -20.81 -3.85 4.02
CA PRO A 142 -21.22 -2.66 3.29
C PRO A 142 -20.33 -2.46 2.05
N ALA A 143 -20.90 -2.02 0.93
CA ALA A 143 -20.12 -1.75 -0.29
C ALA A 143 -19.26 -0.46 -0.19
N THR A 144 -19.62 0.45 0.71
CA THR A 144 -18.93 1.72 0.91
C THR A 144 -18.96 2.13 2.37
N ILE A 145 -17.89 2.72 2.85
CA ILE A 145 -17.80 3.38 4.16
C ILE A 145 -17.26 4.80 3.99
N VAL A 146 -17.54 5.67 4.96
CA VAL A 146 -17.02 7.04 5.01
C VAL A 146 -16.21 7.19 6.29
N ILE A 147 -15.02 7.76 6.15
CA ILE A 147 -14.21 8.29 7.26
C ILE A 147 -14.39 9.79 7.23
N SER A 148 -14.94 10.35 8.30
CA SER A 148 -15.25 11.79 8.34
C SER A 148 -13.98 12.61 8.55
N ASP A 149 -14.05 13.90 8.21
CA ASP A 149 -12.99 14.84 8.55
C ASP A 149 -12.65 14.82 10.05
N GLY A 150 -11.35 14.82 10.35
CA GLY A 150 -10.81 14.71 11.70
C GLY A 150 -10.76 13.29 12.29
N ASP A 151 -11.42 12.30 11.70
CA ASP A 151 -11.32 10.90 12.12
C ASP A 151 -10.13 10.23 11.42
N ALA A 152 -9.24 9.59 12.19
CA ALA A 152 -8.14 8.80 11.64
C ALA A 152 -8.53 7.36 11.28
N THR A 153 -9.76 6.95 11.60
CA THR A 153 -10.27 5.58 11.39
C THR A 153 -11.78 5.62 11.19
N SER A 154 -12.29 4.76 10.31
CA SER A 154 -13.73 4.61 10.11
C SER A 154 -14.45 4.21 11.40
N ALA A 155 -15.74 4.51 11.48
CA ALA A 155 -16.61 3.76 12.39
C ALA A 155 -16.49 2.25 12.07
N ALA A 156 -16.60 1.41 13.11
CA ALA A 156 -16.61 -0.03 12.93
C ALA A 156 -17.83 -0.44 12.10
N PHE A 157 -17.62 -1.16 11.00
CA PHE A 157 -18.69 -1.71 10.18
C PHE A 157 -18.77 -3.23 10.35
N GLN A 158 -19.97 -3.78 10.22
CA GLN A 158 -20.20 -5.20 10.46
C GLN A 158 -19.87 -6.05 9.23
N ILE A 159 -19.32 -7.23 9.48
CA ILE A 159 -19.24 -8.34 8.55
C ILE A 159 -20.06 -9.47 9.17
N SER A 160 -21.08 -9.93 8.44
CA SER A 160 -22.02 -10.94 8.96
C SER A 160 -21.98 -12.18 8.08
N ALA A 161 -21.81 -13.35 8.68
CA ALA A 161 -21.95 -14.61 7.97
C ALA A 161 -23.35 -14.71 7.36
N VAL A 162 -23.42 -15.27 6.16
CA VAL A 162 -24.67 -15.68 5.52
C VAL A 162 -24.90 -17.12 5.92
N ILE A 163 -26.03 -17.37 6.58
CA ILE A 163 -26.44 -18.73 6.91
C ILE A 163 -27.02 -19.34 5.64
N ASP A 164 -26.54 -20.51 5.25
CA ASP A 164 -27.25 -21.35 4.33
C ASP A 164 -27.51 -22.76 4.89
N ALA A 165 -27.54 -23.78 4.02
CA ALA A 165 -27.86 -25.16 4.39
C ALA A 165 -26.97 -26.16 3.63
N ALA A 166 -25.91 -25.67 3.00
CA ALA A 166 -24.97 -26.44 2.21
C ALA A 166 -23.78 -26.79 3.08
N ASP A 167 -23.45 -28.08 3.17
CA ASP A 167 -22.12 -28.51 3.62
C ASP A 167 -21.13 -28.25 2.47
N ASP A 168 -20.63 -27.02 2.41
CA ASP A 168 -19.65 -26.57 1.43
C ASP A 168 -18.26 -26.29 2.05
N GLY A 169 -18.19 -26.43 3.38
CA GLY A 169 -16.99 -26.41 4.19
C GLY A 169 -16.51 -25.00 4.49
N ASN A 170 -15.49 -24.88 5.35
CA ASN A 170 -15.01 -23.57 5.77
C ASN A 170 -14.47 -22.74 4.58
N GLN A 171 -15.03 -21.55 4.37
CA GLN A 171 -14.65 -20.65 3.28
C GLN A 171 -14.03 -19.35 3.79
N THR A 172 -12.99 -18.87 3.11
CA THR A 172 -12.38 -17.56 3.38
C THR A 172 -13.04 -16.49 2.52
N VAL A 173 -13.45 -15.39 3.14
CA VAL A 173 -13.93 -14.18 2.47
C VAL A 173 -12.84 -13.13 2.53
N ASN A 174 -12.37 -12.67 1.38
CA ASN A 174 -11.40 -11.59 1.28
C ASN A 174 -12.13 -10.26 1.03
N LEU A 175 -11.79 -9.26 1.85
CA LEU A 175 -12.25 -7.90 1.67
C LEU A 175 -11.10 -7.02 1.18
N THR A 176 -11.38 -6.20 0.17
CA THR A 176 -10.45 -5.18 -0.33
C THR A 176 -11.05 -3.80 -0.07
N ALA A 177 -10.36 -2.98 0.71
CA ALA A 177 -10.64 -1.56 0.88
C ALA A 177 -9.90 -0.76 -0.19
N ARG A 178 -10.65 0.02 -0.98
CA ARG A 178 -10.14 0.80 -2.10
C ARG A 178 -10.61 2.24 -2.08
N ALA A 179 -9.69 3.16 -2.35
CA ALA A 179 -9.99 4.56 -2.59
C ALA A 179 -9.05 5.14 -3.66
N THR A 180 -9.49 6.16 -4.39
CA THR A 180 -8.68 6.79 -5.46
C THR A 180 -7.44 7.46 -4.88
N GLY A 181 -6.27 7.22 -5.49
CA GLY A 181 -4.98 7.72 -5.03
C GLY A 181 -4.34 6.87 -3.93
N TYR A 182 -5.02 5.82 -3.46
CA TYR A 182 -4.50 4.93 -2.45
C TYR A 182 -4.10 3.57 -3.02
N VAL A 183 -3.08 2.98 -2.43
CA VAL A 183 -2.81 1.54 -2.47
C VAL A 183 -3.88 0.82 -1.64
N ASP A 184 -4.54 -0.14 -2.29
CA ASP A 184 -5.60 -0.95 -1.70
C ASP A 184 -5.12 -1.75 -0.47
N ALA A 185 -5.99 -1.87 0.54
CA ALA A 185 -5.76 -2.72 1.70
C ALA A 185 -6.62 -3.98 1.63
N ASN A 186 -6.10 -5.10 2.12
CA ASN A 186 -6.79 -6.38 2.11
C ASN A 186 -6.77 -7.01 3.49
N ASP A 187 -7.86 -7.65 3.87
CA ASP A 187 -7.95 -8.50 5.06
C ASP A 187 -9.01 -9.57 4.81
N SER A 188 -9.00 -10.65 5.59
CA SER A 188 -9.91 -11.77 5.38
C SER A 188 -10.50 -12.32 6.67
N VAL A 189 -11.65 -12.99 6.52
CA VAL A 189 -12.30 -13.73 7.60
C VAL A 189 -12.66 -15.13 7.11
N LEU A 190 -12.35 -16.13 7.92
CA LEU A 190 -12.79 -17.51 7.70
C LEU A 190 -14.21 -17.68 8.26
N VAL A 191 -15.14 -18.13 7.42
CA VAL A 191 -16.46 -18.56 7.88
C VAL A 191 -16.41 -20.07 8.08
N ILE A 192 -16.73 -20.50 9.30
CA ILE A 192 -16.74 -21.90 9.71
C ILE A 192 -18.13 -22.45 9.41
N ASP A 193 -18.18 -23.38 8.47
CA ASP A 193 -19.38 -24.15 8.10
C ASP A 193 -19.83 -24.97 9.32
N ASP A 194 -21.11 -24.88 9.65
CA ASP A 194 -21.73 -25.66 10.72
C ASP A 194 -22.80 -26.64 10.24
N ASP A 195 -22.92 -26.80 8.93
CA ASP A 195 -23.78 -27.77 8.31
C ASP A 195 -23.14 -29.17 8.36
N SER A 196 -23.98 -30.17 8.15
CA SER A 196 -23.54 -31.57 8.14
C SER A 196 -24.01 -32.24 6.87
N ALA A 197 -23.13 -32.99 6.20
CA ALA A 197 -23.51 -33.86 5.10
C ALA A 197 -24.68 -34.77 5.51
N GLY A 198 -25.88 -34.46 5.02
CA GLY A 198 -27.05 -35.29 5.23
C GLY A 198 -26.93 -36.61 4.48
N ILE A 199 -26.57 -37.70 5.18
CA ILE A 199 -26.76 -39.05 4.64
C ILE A 199 -28.20 -39.47 4.91
N GLN A 200 -29.04 -39.47 3.86
CA GLN A 200 -30.39 -40.03 3.93
C GLN A 200 -30.35 -41.51 3.51
N ILE A 201 -30.27 -42.42 4.50
CA ILE A 201 -30.54 -43.85 4.24
C ILE A 201 -32.05 -44.04 4.18
N ALA A 202 -32.60 -44.19 2.98
CA ALA A 202 -33.97 -44.65 2.80
C ALA A 202 -34.00 -46.18 2.86
N GLU A 203 -34.44 -46.76 3.98
CA GLU A 203 -34.82 -48.18 3.99
C GLU A 203 -36.15 -48.34 3.22
N THR A 204 -36.07 -48.73 1.95
CA THR A 204 -37.28 -48.98 1.12
C THR A 204 -37.97 -50.31 1.43
N SER A 205 -37.38 -51.10 2.31
CA SER A 205 -37.84 -52.42 2.70
C SER A 205 -37.26 -52.68 4.07
N ASN A 206 -38.10 -53.13 5.01
CA ASN A 206 -37.82 -53.31 6.43
C ASN A 206 -36.77 -54.42 6.72
N SER A 207 -35.62 -54.35 6.08
CA SER A 207 -34.53 -55.33 6.08
C SER A 207 -33.22 -54.63 5.77
N THR A 208 -32.48 -54.27 6.83
CA THR A 208 -31.03 -54.08 6.74
C THR A 208 -30.38 -55.48 6.71
N GLU A 209 -29.86 -55.93 5.57
CA GLU A 209 -28.93 -57.06 5.55
C GLU A 209 -27.49 -56.54 5.52
N VAL A 210 -26.77 -56.79 6.61
CA VAL A 210 -25.30 -56.69 6.65
C VAL A 210 -24.76 -58.10 6.80
N THR A 211 -24.17 -58.64 5.74
CA THR A 211 -23.39 -59.89 5.78
C THR A 211 -21.93 -59.59 5.48
N GLU A 212 -21.10 -59.65 6.52
CA GLU A 212 -19.65 -59.78 6.41
C GLU A 212 -19.32 -61.28 6.25
N SER A 213 -18.67 -61.66 5.16
CA SER A 213 -17.98 -62.95 5.07
C SER A 213 -16.49 -62.68 5.19
N GLY A 214 -15.98 -62.92 6.39
CA GLY A 214 -14.61 -62.61 6.78
C GLY A 214 -13.51 -63.34 6.00
N PHE A 215 -12.31 -62.82 6.24
CA PHE A 215 -10.98 -63.34 5.89
C PHE A 215 -10.87 -64.85 5.63
N ARG A 216 -10.31 -65.19 4.46
CA ARG A 216 -8.89 -65.59 4.33
C ARG A 216 -8.30 -65.09 3.02
#